data_AF-A0A0M0GE72-F1
#
_entry.id   AF-A0A0M0GE72-F1
#
_cell.length_a   1.000
_cell.length_b   1.000
_cell.length_c   1.000
_cell.angle_alpha   90.00
_cell.angle_beta   90.00
_cell.angle_gamma   90.00
#
_symmetry.space_group_name_H-M   'P 1'
#
loop_
_entity.id
_entity.type
_entity.pdbx_description
1 polymer ?
#
loop_
_entity_poly.entity_id
_entity_poly.type
_entity_poly.pdbx_seq_one_letter_code
_entity_poly.pdbx_strand_id
1 'polypeptide(L)'
;MSFIGFELISKRTWTVLPGHTFSMSILWNKKKISSSIGRDIYHESGMILPEKRIAATGRIHHLSENTINRFEPLQTASCKLVRRPESPLDDLKIELSLSKEGIMEPIERTTVLYLWQKENNLTKKTVLYLDPQSIERTPSNHFYMDLSFITTKL
;
A
#
# COMPACT_ATOMS: atom_id res chain seq x y z
N MET A 1 -13.50 -19.13 -2.50
CA MET A 1 -12.09 -18.66 -2.40
C MET A 1 -12.09 -17.22 -1.93
N SER A 2 -11.22 -16.88 -0.98
CA SER A 2 -11.08 -15.51 -0.44
C SER A 2 -9.82 -14.87 -1.01
N PHE A 3 -9.92 -13.61 -1.42
CA PHE A 3 -8.80 -12.81 -1.92
C PHE A 3 -8.71 -11.49 -1.17
N ILE A 4 -7.50 -10.97 -1.05
CA ILE A 4 -7.23 -9.71 -0.38
C ILE A 4 -6.24 -8.86 -1.17
N GLY A 5 -6.30 -7.56 -1.00
CA GLY A 5 -5.32 -6.62 -1.53
C GLY A 5 -5.34 -5.33 -0.73
N PHE A 6 -4.26 -4.57 -0.84
CA PHE A 6 -4.11 -3.34 -0.09
C PHE A 6 -3.74 -2.18 -1.01
N GLU A 7 -4.22 -1.00 -0.65
CA GLU A 7 -3.93 0.25 -1.35
C GLU A 7 -3.60 1.34 -0.34
N LEU A 8 -2.46 1.98 -0.52
CA LEU A 8 -2.06 3.13 0.27
C LEU A 8 -2.48 4.39 -0.48
N ILE A 9 -3.33 5.20 0.13
CA ILE A 9 -3.91 6.40 -0.45
C ILE A 9 -3.40 7.63 0.30
N SER A 10 -3.05 8.68 -0.43
CA SER A 10 -2.68 9.98 0.13
C SER A 10 -3.90 10.69 0.72
N LYS A 11 -3.73 11.34 1.87
CA LYS A 11 -4.70 12.31 2.43
C LYS A 11 -4.28 13.75 2.20
N ARG A 12 -3.01 13.96 1.87
CA ARG A 12 -2.40 15.26 1.59
C ARG A 12 -1.67 15.20 0.26
N THR A 13 -1.29 16.36 -0.26
CA THR A 13 -0.39 16.43 -1.41
C THR A 13 1.01 15.98 -0.99
N TRP A 14 1.65 15.16 -1.82
CA TRP A 14 3.05 14.78 -1.65
C TRP A 14 3.85 15.20 -2.86
N THR A 15 5.06 15.70 -2.64
CA THR A 15 6.05 15.84 -3.70
C THR A 15 6.87 14.55 -3.79
N VAL A 16 7.07 14.06 -5.01
CA VAL A 16 7.90 12.89 -5.30
C VAL A 16 9.00 13.31 -6.26
N LEU A 17 10.21 12.79 -6.04
CA LEU A 17 11.37 13.04 -6.89
C LEU A 17 11.63 11.83 -7.80
N PRO A 18 12.33 12.03 -8.92
CA PRO A 18 12.82 10.94 -9.76
C PRO A 18 13.56 9.88 -8.93
N GLY A 19 13.35 8.61 -9.26
CA GLY A 19 13.93 7.46 -8.56
C GLY A 19 13.21 7.04 -7.28
N HIS A 20 12.24 7.83 -6.79
CA HIS A 20 11.43 7.43 -5.64
C HIS A 20 10.66 6.15 -5.95
N THR A 21 10.72 5.21 -5.01
CA THR A 21 10.06 3.92 -5.14
C THR A 21 9.26 3.64 -3.88
N PHE A 22 7.99 3.31 -4.09
CA PHE A 22 7.08 2.86 -3.04
C PHE A 22 6.78 1.39 -3.30
N SER A 23 7.09 0.53 -2.33
CA SER A 23 6.85 -0.91 -2.44
C SER A 23 5.91 -1.35 -1.34
N MET A 24 4.92 -2.17 -1.67
CA MET A 24 3.99 -2.73 -0.69
C MET A 24 3.84 -4.23 -0.90
N SER A 25 3.87 -5.01 0.18
CA SER A 25 3.65 -6.45 0.13
C SER A 25 2.92 -6.96 1.37
N ILE A 26 2.22 -8.08 1.20
CA ILE A 26 1.54 -8.79 2.27
C ILE A 26 2.53 -9.77 2.89
N LEU A 27 2.67 -9.68 4.20
CA LEU A 27 3.36 -10.66 5.03
C LEU A 27 2.30 -11.43 5.81
N TRP A 28 2.45 -12.75 5.80
CA TRP A 28 1.56 -13.64 6.50
C TRP A 28 2.38 -14.66 7.27
N ASN A 29 2.20 -14.73 8.59
CA ASN A 29 3.00 -15.60 9.46
C ASN A 29 4.50 -15.40 9.21
N LYS A 30 4.93 -14.12 9.20
CA LYS A 30 6.30 -13.67 8.88
C LYS A 30 6.83 -14.06 7.49
N LYS A 31 6.00 -14.62 6.60
CA LYS A 31 6.36 -14.96 5.23
C LYS A 31 5.77 -13.97 4.24
N LYS A 32 6.62 -13.39 3.39
CA LYS A 32 6.20 -12.52 2.30
C LYS A 32 5.46 -13.31 1.23
N ILE A 33 4.26 -12.90 0.87
CA ILE A 33 3.50 -13.49 -0.24
C ILE A 33 4.01 -12.89 -1.54
N SER A 34 4.77 -13.65 -2.34
CA SER A 34 5.43 -13.14 -3.54
C SER A 34 4.47 -12.50 -4.55
N SER A 35 3.27 -13.06 -4.73
CA SER A 35 2.25 -12.51 -5.64
C SER A 35 1.65 -11.19 -5.18
N SER A 36 1.87 -10.79 -3.93
CA SER A 36 1.38 -9.54 -3.36
C SER A 36 2.35 -8.39 -3.48
N ILE A 37 3.58 -8.64 -3.94
CA ILE A 37 4.60 -7.60 -4.09
C ILE A 37 4.12 -6.62 -5.16
N GLY A 38 3.97 -5.36 -4.76
CA GLY A 38 3.77 -4.27 -5.68
C GLY A 38 4.76 -3.16 -5.48
N ARG A 39 5.02 -2.41 -6.56
CA ARG A 39 6.04 -1.37 -6.63
C ARG A 39 5.59 -0.26 -7.57
N ASP A 40 5.58 0.96 -7.07
CA ASP A 40 5.35 2.18 -7.86
C ASP A 40 6.66 2.98 -7.92
N ILE A 41 7.19 3.14 -9.13
CA ILE A 41 8.49 3.78 -9.40
C ILE A 41 8.24 5.10 -10.13
N TYR A 42 8.69 6.21 -9.55
CA TYR A 42 8.54 7.55 -10.08
C TYR A 42 9.80 7.92 -10.86
N HIS A 43 9.68 8.17 -12.17
CA HIS A 43 10.81 8.54 -13.03
C HIS A 43 11.00 10.04 -13.18
N GLU A 44 9.95 10.81 -12.91
CA GLU A 44 9.95 12.27 -13.01
C GLU A 44 9.51 12.88 -11.68
N SER A 45 9.93 14.13 -11.45
CA SER A 45 9.41 14.90 -10.32
C SER A 45 7.93 15.18 -10.51
N GLY A 46 7.15 15.13 -9.44
CA GLY A 46 5.76 15.55 -9.51
C GLY A 46 5.04 15.56 -8.18
N MET A 47 3.71 15.70 -8.24
CA MET A 47 2.86 15.79 -7.06
C MET A 47 1.80 14.69 -7.05
N ILE A 48 1.77 13.91 -5.98
CA ILE A 48 0.65 13.02 -5.67
C ILE A 48 -0.40 13.87 -4.94
N LEU A 49 -1.53 14.13 -5.60
CA LEU A 49 -2.64 14.88 -4.99
C LEU A 49 -3.31 14.07 -3.86
N PRO A 50 -4.15 14.67 -3.00
CA PRO A 50 -4.97 13.93 -2.05
C PRO A 50 -5.91 12.93 -2.74
N GLU A 51 -6.28 11.87 -2.01
CA GLU A 51 -7.12 10.75 -2.46
C GLU A 51 -6.53 9.98 -3.65
N LYS A 52 -5.21 10.10 -3.89
CA LYS A 52 -4.48 9.36 -4.91
C LYS A 52 -3.73 8.21 -4.29
N ARG A 53 -3.59 7.15 -5.06
CA ARG A 53 -2.89 5.95 -4.61
C ARG A 53 -1.39 6.11 -4.75
N ILE A 54 -0.70 5.97 -3.63
CA ILE A 54 0.76 6.03 -3.50
C ILE A 54 1.40 4.68 -3.82
N ALA A 55 0.79 3.59 -3.32
CA ALA A 55 1.27 2.21 -3.48
C ALA A 55 0.10 1.21 -3.48
N ALA A 56 0.28 0.04 -4.09
CA ALA A 56 -0.70 -1.05 -4.09
C ALA A 56 -0.01 -2.42 -4.05
N THR A 57 -0.68 -3.45 -3.55
CA THR A 57 -0.19 -4.84 -3.63
C THR A 57 -0.35 -5.43 -5.03
N GLY A 58 0.58 -6.31 -5.41
CA GLY A 58 0.47 -7.24 -6.54
C GLY A 58 0.64 -6.61 -7.93
N ARG A 59 1.25 -5.43 -8.03
CA ARG A 59 1.51 -4.77 -9.32
C ARG A 59 2.82 -3.99 -9.33
N ILE A 60 3.51 -3.97 -10.47
CA ILE A 60 4.65 -3.08 -10.69
C ILE A 60 4.23 -2.03 -11.72
N HIS A 61 4.39 -0.76 -11.38
CA HIS A 61 4.00 0.36 -12.24
C HIS A 61 5.10 1.40 -12.30
N HIS A 62 5.31 1.90 -13.50
CA HIS A 62 6.27 2.96 -13.79
C HIS A 62 5.47 4.24 -14.04
N LEU A 63 5.70 5.24 -13.20
CA LEU A 63 5.01 6.52 -13.21
C LEU A 63 5.92 7.56 -13.87
N SER A 64 5.40 8.20 -14.90
CA SER A 64 6.03 9.28 -15.68
C SER A 64 5.16 10.56 -15.67
N GLU A 65 5.62 11.61 -16.33
CA GLU A 65 4.93 12.91 -16.44
C GLU A 65 3.43 12.76 -16.79
N ASN A 66 3.10 11.87 -17.75
CA ASN A 66 1.74 11.62 -18.19
C ASN A 66 0.81 11.02 -17.12
N THR A 67 1.37 10.36 -16.11
CA THR A 67 0.63 9.72 -15.01
C THR A 67 0.60 10.56 -13.72
N ILE A 68 1.59 11.44 -13.53
CA ILE A 68 1.79 12.17 -12.27
C ILE A 68 1.15 13.58 -12.33
N ASN A 69 1.09 14.21 -13.50
CA ASN A 69 0.64 15.61 -13.63
C ASN A 69 -0.80 15.79 -14.14
N ARG A 70 -1.61 14.73 -14.19
CA ARG A 70 -3.01 14.82 -14.59
C ARG A 70 -3.93 14.86 -13.37
N PHE A 71 -4.98 15.67 -13.46
CA PHE A 71 -6.14 15.65 -12.54
C PHE A 71 -7.00 14.38 -12.69
N GLU A 72 -6.47 13.30 -13.26
CA GLU A 72 -7.21 12.06 -13.43
C GLU A 72 -7.53 11.47 -12.04
N PRO A 73 -8.78 11.04 -11.77
CA PRO A 73 -9.23 10.56 -10.47
C PRO A 73 -8.34 9.46 -9.88
N LEU A 74 -7.77 8.62 -10.72
CA LEU A 74 -6.97 7.46 -10.35
C LEU A 74 -5.63 7.47 -11.13
N GLN A 75 -4.62 8.17 -10.61
CA GLN A 75 -3.28 8.27 -11.22
C GLN A 75 -2.56 6.90 -11.37
N THR A 76 -3.04 5.87 -10.66
CA THR A 76 -2.46 4.52 -10.69
C THR A 76 -3.55 3.45 -10.80
N ALA A 77 -3.14 2.27 -11.28
CA ALA A 77 -4.03 1.11 -11.33
C ALA A 77 -4.37 0.58 -9.92
N SER A 78 -5.54 -0.05 -9.78
CA SER A 78 -5.94 -0.68 -8.52
C SER A 78 -5.05 -1.87 -8.16
N CYS A 79 -5.03 -2.24 -6.88
CA CYS A 79 -4.30 -3.42 -6.41
C CYS A 79 -4.76 -4.70 -7.12
N LYS A 80 -3.86 -5.67 -7.24
CA LYS A 80 -4.26 -7.05 -7.57
C LYS A 80 -4.60 -7.77 -6.27
N LEU A 81 -5.76 -8.41 -6.25
CA LEU A 81 -6.16 -9.25 -5.13
C LEU A 81 -5.42 -10.57 -5.22
N VAL A 82 -4.74 -10.94 -4.13
CA VAL A 82 -4.06 -12.21 -3.99
C VAL A 82 -4.90 -13.17 -3.18
N ARG A 83 -4.78 -14.46 -3.49
CA ARG A 83 -5.49 -15.50 -2.75
C ARG A 83 -5.01 -15.50 -1.31
N ARG A 84 -5.96 -15.48 -0.37
CA ARG A 84 -5.67 -15.63 1.06
C ARG A 84 -5.11 -17.04 1.33
N PRO A 85 -4.02 -17.17 2.12
CA PRO A 85 -3.57 -18.47 2.60
C PRO A 85 -4.68 -19.20 3.39
N GLU A 86 -4.68 -20.54 3.36
CA GLU A 86 -5.74 -21.35 3.97
C GLU A 86 -5.52 -21.65 5.47
N SER A 87 -4.35 -21.34 6.04
CA SER A 87 -3.99 -21.71 7.43
C SER A 87 -2.75 -20.95 7.97
N PRO A 88 -2.64 -20.73 9.30
CA PRO A 88 -3.53 -19.95 10.14
C PRO A 88 -3.35 -18.43 9.91
N LEU A 89 -4.29 -17.62 10.41
CA LEU A 89 -4.41 -16.19 10.13
C LEU A 89 -3.84 -15.32 11.27
N ASP A 90 -2.72 -15.69 11.88
CA ASP A 90 -2.36 -15.14 13.19
C ASP A 90 -1.43 -13.91 13.13
N ASP A 91 -0.75 -13.70 11.99
CA ASP A 91 0.23 -12.63 11.81
C ASP A 91 0.12 -12.03 10.40
N LEU A 92 -0.94 -11.25 10.18
CA LEU A 92 -1.12 -10.50 8.94
C LEU A 92 -0.46 -9.13 9.09
N LYS A 93 0.59 -8.89 8.30
CA LYS A 93 1.24 -7.58 8.22
C LYS A 93 1.27 -7.06 6.80
N ILE A 94 1.35 -5.75 6.67
CA ILE A 94 1.78 -5.10 5.44
C ILE A 94 3.18 -4.57 5.64
N GLU A 95 4.09 -4.95 4.74
CA GLU A 95 5.38 -4.29 4.61
C GLU A 95 5.25 -3.20 3.56
N LEU A 96 5.70 -2.01 3.94
CA LEU A 96 5.79 -0.84 3.09
C LEU A 96 7.24 -0.36 3.08
N SER A 97 7.84 -0.24 1.91
CA SER A 97 9.17 0.34 1.71
C SER A 97 9.05 1.65 0.96
N LEU A 98 9.74 2.68 1.43
CA LEU A 98 9.76 4.02 0.83
C LEU A 98 11.20 4.44 0.53
N SER A 99 11.39 5.33 -0.45
CA SER A 99 12.69 6.00 -0.62
C SER A 99 13.01 6.88 0.60
N LYS A 100 14.30 6.99 0.93
CA LYS A 100 14.81 7.77 2.07
C LYS A 100 14.58 9.27 1.95
N GLU A 101 14.53 9.76 0.73
CA GLU A 101 14.57 11.18 0.41
C GLU A 101 13.15 11.69 0.11
N GLY A 102 12.89 12.97 0.40
CA GLY A 102 11.70 13.71 -0.01
C GLY A 102 10.36 13.45 0.71
N ILE A 103 10.29 12.59 1.73
CA ILE A 103 9.09 12.47 2.57
C ILE A 103 9.21 13.40 3.77
N MET A 104 8.55 14.56 3.69
CA MET A 104 8.63 15.60 4.75
C MET A 104 7.75 15.30 5.97
N GLU A 105 6.66 14.55 5.80
CA GLU A 105 5.70 14.28 6.88
C GLU A 105 5.55 12.77 7.13
N PRO A 106 5.32 12.34 8.39
CA PRO A 106 5.12 10.93 8.70
C PRO A 106 3.94 10.33 7.93
N ILE A 107 4.13 9.12 7.39
CA ILE A 107 3.17 8.47 6.49
C ILE A 107 1.80 8.24 7.15
N GLU A 108 1.77 7.97 8.45
CA GLU A 108 0.54 7.77 9.21
C GLU A 108 -0.36 9.00 9.30
N ARG A 109 0.21 10.21 9.15
CA ARG A 109 -0.54 11.47 9.17
C ARG A 109 -1.05 11.87 7.80
N THR A 110 -0.43 11.35 6.76
CA THR A 110 -0.58 11.84 5.39
C THR A 110 -1.14 10.78 4.45
N THR A 111 -1.47 9.59 4.96
CA THR A 111 -2.03 8.48 4.19
C THR A 111 -3.15 7.74 4.93
N VAL A 112 -3.79 6.85 4.20
CA VAL A 112 -4.73 5.85 4.71
C VAL A 112 -4.56 4.57 3.94
N LEU A 113 -4.72 3.45 4.63
CA LEU A 113 -4.66 2.13 4.02
C LEU A 113 -6.09 1.66 3.73
N TYR A 114 -6.33 1.12 2.54
CA TYR A 114 -7.55 0.42 2.22
C TYR A 114 -7.28 -1.06 2.09
N LEU A 115 -8.12 -1.85 2.74
CA LEU A 115 -8.23 -3.29 2.53
C LEU A 115 -9.33 -3.57 1.51
N TRP A 116 -8.96 -4.28 0.45
CA TRP A 116 -9.86 -4.89 -0.49
C TRP A 116 -9.99 -6.38 -0.18
N GLN A 117 -11.23 -6.86 -0.07
CA GLN A 117 -11.55 -8.27 0.15
C GLN A 117 -12.49 -8.74 -0.96
N LYS A 118 -12.28 -9.94 -1.48
CA LYS A 118 -13.22 -10.59 -2.40
C LYS A 118 -13.56 -11.98 -1.91
N GLU A 119 -14.81 -12.21 -1.60
CA GLU A 119 -15.35 -13.50 -1.16
C GLU A 119 -16.65 -13.79 -1.90
N ASN A 120 -16.78 -14.99 -2.48
CA ASN A 120 -17.99 -15.41 -3.19
C ASN A 120 -18.50 -14.37 -4.21
N ASN A 121 -17.59 -13.73 -4.95
CA ASN A 121 -17.83 -12.64 -5.91
C ASN A 121 -18.27 -11.29 -5.34
N LEU A 122 -18.40 -11.15 -4.03
CA LEU A 122 -18.60 -9.86 -3.36
C LEU A 122 -17.26 -9.21 -3.07
N THR A 123 -17.08 -7.97 -3.54
CA THR A 123 -15.89 -7.16 -3.26
C THR A 123 -16.24 -6.13 -2.18
N LYS A 124 -15.49 -6.13 -1.08
CA LYS A 124 -15.62 -5.17 0.01
C LYS A 124 -14.36 -4.31 0.10
N LYS A 125 -14.55 -3.02 0.35
CA LYS A 125 -13.49 -2.05 0.63
C LYS A 125 -13.63 -1.55 2.06
N THR A 126 -12.58 -1.69 2.86
CA THR A 126 -12.55 -1.26 4.26
C THR A 126 -11.42 -0.25 4.45
N VAL A 127 -11.73 0.90 5.06
CA VAL A 127 -10.72 1.91 5.43
C VAL A 127 -10.01 1.43 6.70
N LEU A 128 -8.68 1.44 6.70
CA LEU A 128 -7.82 1.15 7.83
C LEU A 128 -7.03 2.42 8.16
N TYR A 129 -7.39 3.05 9.27
CA TYR A 129 -6.66 4.21 9.77
C TYR A 129 -5.35 3.74 10.40
N LEU A 130 -4.25 4.38 10.00
CA LEU A 130 -2.93 4.03 10.49
C LEU A 130 -2.76 4.60 11.89
N ASP A 131 -2.76 3.74 12.90
CA ASP A 131 -2.37 4.11 14.26
C ASP A 131 -0.83 4.18 14.30
N PRO A 132 -0.22 5.30 14.69
CA PRO A 132 1.23 5.40 14.88
C PRO A 132 1.80 4.25 15.73
N GLN A 133 1.04 3.71 16.70
CA GLN A 133 1.47 2.62 17.57
C GLN A 133 1.52 1.25 16.87
N SER A 134 0.78 1.08 15.78
CA SER A 134 0.77 -0.15 14.97
C SER A 134 1.92 -0.24 13.95
N ILE A 135 2.75 0.81 13.87
CA ILE A 135 3.81 0.93 12.87
C ILE A 135 5.15 0.59 13.49
N GLU A 136 5.67 -0.58 13.16
CA GLU A 136 7.04 -0.96 13.46
C GLU A 136 7.96 -0.31 12.41
N ARG A 137 8.71 0.72 12.83
CA ARG A 137 9.72 1.36 11.97
C ARG A 137 11.05 0.63 12.10
N THR A 138 11.57 0.13 10.99
CA THR A 138 12.93 -0.38 10.93
C THR A 138 13.86 0.61 10.24
N PRO A 139 15.18 0.53 10.46
CA PRO A 139 16.15 1.31 9.68
C PRO A 139 15.88 1.11 8.18
N SER A 140 16.11 2.14 7.35
CA SER A 140 15.91 2.18 5.89
C SER A 140 14.48 2.42 5.34
N ASN A 141 13.62 3.16 6.07
CA ASN A 141 12.27 3.54 5.59
C ASN A 141 11.39 2.34 5.22
N HIS A 142 11.57 1.26 5.98
CA HIS A 142 10.73 0.08 5.97
C HIS A 142 9.77 0.17 7.15
N PHE A 143 8.49 -0.06 6.88
CA PHE A 143 7.41 -0.01 7.84
C PHE A 143 6.67 -1.33 7.80
N TYR A 144 6.41 -1.90 8.97
CA TYR A 144 5.49 -3.02 9.11
C TYR A 144 4.25 -2.54 9.84
N MET A 145 3.09 -2.81 9.26
CA MET A 145 1.79 -2.51 9.84
C MET A 145 1.15 -3.82 10.25
N ASP A 146 0.95 -4.02 11.54
CA ASP A 146 0.24 -5.18 12.08
C ASP A 146 -1.27 -5.02 11.87
N LEU A 147 -1.85 -5.98 11.14
CA LEU A 147 -3.25 -6.03 10.78
C LEU A 147 -3.91 -7.34 11.26
N SER A 148 -3.28 -8.07 12.19
CA SER A 148 -3.83 -9.31 12.75
C SER A 148 -5.16 -9.11 13.47
N PHE A 149 -5.46 -7.91 13.95
CA PHE A 149 -6.80 -7.63 14.49
C PHE A 149 -7.92 -7.79 13.43
N ILE A 150 -7.60 -7.68 12.14
CA ILE A 150 -8.55 -7.85 11.04
C ILE A 150 -8.78 -9.33 10.74
N THR A 151 -7.83 -10.22 11.05
CA THR A 151 -7.96 -11.64 10.71
C THR A 151 -9.08 -12.32 11.47
N THR A 152 -9.44 -11.80 12.65
CA THR A 152 -10.64 -12.22 13.39
C THR A 152 -11.98 -11.88 12.69
N LYS A 153 -11.94 -10.96 11.71
CA LYS A 153 -13.10 -10.49 10.92
C LYS A 153 -13.06 -10.98 9.46
N LEU A 154 -12.02 -11.74 9.09
CA LEU A 154 -11.76 -12.35 7.78
C LEU A 154 -12.11 -13.84 7.84
#